data_AF-A0A350CB80-F1
#
_entry.id   AF-A0A350CB80-F1
#
_cell.length_a   1.000
_cell.length_b   1.000
_cell.length_c   1.000
_cell.angle_alpha   90.00
_cell.angle_beta   90.00
_cell.angle_gamma   90.00
#
_symmetry.space_group_name_H-M   'P 1'
#
loop_
_entity.id
_entity.type
_entity.pdbx_description
1 polymer ?
#
loop_
_entity_poly.entity_id
_entity_poly.type
_entity_poly.pdbx_seq_one_letter_code
_entity_poly.pdbx_strand_id
1 'polypeptide(L)'
;MYAVLLILLFTLLCDSTAAADGQTRPSPSDQQLQFWLQNMVWHHRYSTAEICQVTGLSPEQLQQRLTAFGISDDTRPPRPADRLLLLPYPGGRHPRIGFLDGAIEPQRETKL
;
A
#
# COMPACT_ATOMS: atom_id res chain seq x y z
N MET A 1 19.02 -34.90 38.92
CA MET A 1 20.24 -34.07 38.96
C MET A 1 20.83 -34.10 37.56
N TYR A 2 20.74 -33.10 36.68
CA TYR A 2 20.51 -31.66 36.77
C TYR A 2 19.60 -31.22 35.59
N ALA A 3 18.66 -30.32 35.91
CA ALA A 3 18.12 -29.19 35.12
C ALA A 3 17.88 -29.40 33.61
N VAL A 4 16.67 -29.32 33.04
CA VAL A 4 15.70 -28.20 33.06
C VAL A 4 16.38 -26.83 32.87
N LEU A 5 16.69 -26.46 31.62
CA LEU A 5 16.93 -25.10 31.08
C LEU A 5 17.39 -25.34 29.62
N LEU A 6 16.80 -24.92 28.50
CA LEU A 6 15.91 -23.83 28.08
C LEU A 6 15.17 -24.39 26.84
N ILE A 7 13.88 -24.72 26.86
CA ILE A 7 12.75 -23.81 26.57
C ILE A 7 13.19 -22.46 25.96
N LEU A 8 12.71 -22.20 24.73
CA LEU A 8 12.79 -20.95 23.94
C LEU A 8 14.03 -20.78 23.07
N LEU A 9 14.05 -21.37 21.85
CA LEU A 9 14.68 -20.68 20.71
C LEU A 9 14.33 -21.29 19.33
N PHE A 10 13.06 -21.36 18.95
CA PHE A 10 12.70 -21.25 17.53
C PHE A 10 11.24 -20.81 17.32
N THR A 11 10.77 -19.91 18.18
CA THR A 11 9.62 -19.05 17.85
C THR A 11 10.15 -17.87 17.04
N LEU A 12 10.49 -18.11 15.78
CA LEU A 12 10.64 -17.06 14.76
C LEU A 12 9.91 -17.50 13.48
N LEU A 13 8.71 -18.05 13.65
CA LEU A 13 7.66 -17.69 12.70
C LEU A 13 7.42 -16.21 12.95
N CYS A 14 7.93 -15.40 12.03
CA CYS A 14 7.62 -13.99 11.93
C CYS A 14 6.10 -13.90 11.77
N ASP A 15 5.39 -13.82 12.90
CA ASP A 15 4.02 -13.33 12.94
C ASP A 15 4.11 -11.85 12.58
N SER A 16 4.22 -11.57 11.29
CA SER A 16 3.71 -10.31 10.73
C SER A 16 2.19 -10.42 10.70
N THR A 17 1.58 -10.59 11.87
CA THR A 17 0.21 -10.12 12.09
C THR A 17 0.31 -8.61 12.25
N ALA A 18 0.72 -7.92 11.17
CA ALA A 18 0.23 -6.57 10.96
C ALA A 18 -1.29 -6.72 11.02
N ALA A 19 -1.92 -6.17 12.06
CA ALA A 19 -3.37 -6.17 12.18
C ALA A 19 -3.93 -5.84 10.79
N ALA A 20 -4.88 -6.65 10.30
CA ALA A 20 -5.46 -6.44 8.99
C ALA A 20 -6.00 -5.01 8.96
N ASP A 21 -5.23 -4.10 8.37
CA ASP A 21 -5.62 -2.72 8.24
C ASP A 21 -6.85 -2.75 7.33
N GLY A 22 -7.97 -2.21 7.81
CA GLY A 22 -9.23 -2.19 7.07
C GLY A 22 -9.12 -1.50 5.72
N GLN A 23 -7.99 -0.85 5.42
CA GLN A 23 -7.70 -0.20 4.15
C GLN A 23 -6.94 -1.09 3.14
N THR A 24 -6.48 -2.27 3.54
CA THR A 24 -5.75 -3.19 2.66
C THR A 24 -6.66 -3.70 1.54
N ARG A 25 -6.27 -3.47 0.29
CA ARG A 25 -7.02 -3.89 -0.89
C ARG A 25 -6.08 -4.41 -1.99
N PRO A 26 -5.82 -5.72 -2.06
CA PRO A 26 -5.00 -6.31 -3.12
C PRO A 26 -5.57 -6.03 -4.52
N SER A 27 -4.70 -5.86 -5.49
CA SER A 27 -5.11 -5.72 -6.90
C SER A 27 -5.27 -7.12 -7.53
N PRO A 28 -6.38 -7.42 -8.23
CA PRO A 28 -6.64 -8.74 -8.83
C PRO A 28 -5.81 -9.05 -10.08
N SER A 29 -5.08 -8.06 -10.65
CA SER A 29 -4.22 -8.27 -11.82
C SER A 29 -3.02 -7.35 -11.80
N ASP A 30 -1.98 -7.72 -12.55
CA ASP A 30 -0.77 -6.91 -12.72
C ASP A 30 -1.07 -5.56 -13.39
N GLN A 31 -2.02 -5.51 -14.33
CA GLN A 31 -2.45 -4.26 -14.96
C GLN A 31 -3.08 -3.29 -13.93
N GLN A 32 -3.95 -3.80 -13.06
CA GLN A 32 -4.57 -2.97 -12.03
C GLN A 32 -3.55 -2.59 -10.95
N LEU A 33 -2.64 -3.50 -10.59
CA LEU A 33 -1.54 -3.19 -9.67
C LEU A 33 -0.64 -2.08 -10.24
N GLN A 34 -0.24 -2.19 -11.51
CA GLN A 34 0.58 -1.19 -12.18
C GLN A 34 -0.12 0.18 -12.17
N PHE A 35 -1.40 0.24 -12.53
CA PHE A 35 -2.19 1.47 -12.45
C PHE A 35 -2.17 2.10 -11.05
N TRP A 36 -2.40 1.30 -10.01
CA TRP A 36 -2.40 1.80 -8.64
C TRP A 36 -1.02 2.25 -8.16
N LEU A 37 0.04 1.53 -8.50
CA LEU A 37 1.41 1.92 -8.17
C LEU A 37 1.82 3.21 -8.86
N GLN A 38 1.45 3.39 -10.14
CA GLN A 38 1.65 4.66 -10.85
C GLN A 38 0.93 5.80 -10.14
N ASN A 39 -0.34 5.59 -9.78
CA ASN A 39 -1.14 6.59 -9.08
C ASN A 39 -0.53 6.98 -7.71
N MET A 40 -0.15 5.98 -6.91
CA MET A 40 0.47 6.16 -5.59
C MET A 40 1.83 6.86 -5.66
N VAL A 41 2.74 6.39 -6.52
CA VAL A 41 4.12 6.90 -6.59
C VAL A 41 4.18 8.26 -7.28
N TRP A 42 3.58 8.38 -8.46
CA TRP A 42 3.73 9.56 -9.30
C TRP A 42 2.88 10.74 -8.85
N HIS A 43 1.67 10.48 -8.35
CA HIS A 43 0.67 11.53 -8.15
C HIS A 43 0.33 11.77 -6.69
N HIS A 44 0.19 10.72 -5.88
CA HIS A 44 -0.17 10.86 -4.46
C HIS A 44 1.02 10.86 -3.50
N ARG A 45 2.21 10.56 -4.01
CA ARG A 45 3.49 10.55 -3.26
C ARG A 45 3.39 9.70 -2.00
N TYR A 46 2.95 8.46 -2.16
CA TYR A 46 2.92 7.52 -1.06
C TYR A 46 4.35 7.07 -0.75
N SER A 47 4.65 6.97 0.54
CA SER A 47 5.83 6.27 1.03
C SER A 47 5.70 4.77 0.79
N THR A 48 6.82 4.06 0.82
CA THR A 48 6.85 2.59 0.75
C THR A 48 5.91 1.96 1.77
N ALA A 49 5.91 2.46 3.02
CA ALA A 49 5.04 1.95 4.08
C ALA A 49 3.55 2.09 3.74
N GLU A 50 3.13 3.26 3.24
CA GLU A 50 1.74 3.50 2.83
C GLU A 50 1.33 2.63 1.63
N ILE A 51 2.23 2.41 0.67
CA ILE A 51 1.94 1.51 -0.46
C ILE A 51 1.77 0.08 0.03
N CYS A 52 2.68 -0.41 0.90
CA CYS A 52 2.58 -1.76 1.45
C CYS A 52 1.28 -1.93 2.28
N GLN A 53 0.94 -0.95 3.11
CA GLN A 53 -0.32 -0.93 3.89
C GLN A 53 -1.54 -1.08 2.97
N VAL A 54 -1.63 -0.30 1.90
CA VAL A 54 -2.81 -0.31 1.02
C VAL A 54 -2.85 -1.54 0.11
N THR A 55 -1.70 -2.00 -0.39
CA THR A 55 -1.65 -3.09 -1.37
C THR A 55 -1.56 -4.48 -0.74
N GLY A 56 -1.11 -4.56 0.51
CA GLY A 56 -0.78 -5.81 1.18
C GLY A 56 0.53 -6.45 0.70
N LEU A 57 1.33 -5.76 -0.11
CA LEU A 57 2.63 -6.25 -0.57
C LEU A 57 3.69 -6.16 0.54
N SER A 58 4.61 -7.13 0.58
CA SER A 58 5.84 -6.97 1.34
C SER A 58 6.74 -5.90 0.68
N PRO A 59 7.68 -5.27 1.42
CA PRO A 59 8.64 -4.33 0.84
C PRO A 59 9.43 -4.90 -0.35
N GLU A 60 9.83 -6.17 -0.28
CA GLU A 60 10.56 -6.87 -1.33
C GLU A 60 9.70 -7.05 -2.58
N GLN A 61 8.45 -7.50 -2.40
CA GLN A 61 7.49 -7.62 -3.50
C GLN A 61 7.21 -6.26 -4.15
N LEU A 62 7.02 -5.21 -3.34
CA LEU A 62 6.85 -3.86 -3.85
C LEU A 62 8.05 -3.44 -4.71
N GLN A 63 9.27 -3.62 -4.21
CA GLN A 63 10.48 -3.27 -4.97
C GLN A 63 10.59 -4.04 -6.29
N GLN A 64 10.28 -5.34 -6.29
CA GLN A 64 10.26 -6.17 -7.50
C GLN A 64 9.24 -5.64 -8.51
N ARG A 65 8.03 -5.31 -8.08
CA ARG A 65 6.95 -4.81 -8.94
C ARG A 65 7.26 -3.41 -9.50
N LEU A 66 7.78 -2.50 -8.68
CA LEU A 66 8.21 -1.17 -9.13
C LEU A 66 9.30 -1.28 -10.20
N THR A 67 10.27 -2.18 -9.99
CA THR A 67 11.33 -2.44 -10.97
C THR A 67 10.78 -3.04 -12.26
N ALA A 68 9.93 -4.07 -12.16
CA ALA A 68 9.34 -4.74 -13.32
C ALA A 68 8.46 -3.80 -14.17
N PHE A 69 7.76 -2.85 -13.54
CA PHE A 69 6.92 -1.87 -14.22
C PHE A 69 7.64 -0.58 -14.60
N GLY A 70 8.91 -0.39 -14.22
CA GLY A 70 9.68 0.82 -14.48
C GLY A 70 9.11 2.07 -13.78
N ILE A 71 8.59 1.92 -12.55
CA ILE A 71 7.96 3.00 -11.79
C ILE A 71 8.94 3.54 -10.74
N SER A 72 9.34 4.80 -10.89
CA SER A 72 10.07 5.60 -9.91
C SER A 72 9.63 7.07 -10.00
N ASP A 73 10.14 7.93 -9.12
CA ASP A 73 9.86 9.37 -9.23
C ASP A 73 10.38 9.97 -10.55
N ASP A 74 11.52 9.47 -11.03
CA ASP A 74 12.18 9.93 -12.25
C ASP A 74 11.44 9.50 -13.53
N THR A 75 10.66 8.42 -13.49
CA THR A 75 9.90 7.93 -14.65
C THR A 75 8.49 8.52 -14.75
N ARG A 76 8.16 9.48 -13.89
CA ARG A 76 6.85 10.11 -13.87
C ARG A 76 6.56 10.89 -15.17
N PRO A 77 5.41 10.66 -15.82
CA PRO A 77 5.03 11.43 -17.00
C PRO A 77 4.72 12.90 -16.66
N PRO A 78 4.94 13.84 -17.59
CA PRO A 78 4.55 15.23 -17.41
C PRO A 78 3.04 15.36 -17.27
N ARG A 79 2.60 16.32 -16.45
CA ARG A 79 1.16 16.63 -16.29
C ARG A 79 0.63 17.22 -17.61
N PRO A 80 -0.53 16.76 -18.11
CA PRO A 80 -1.13 17.34 -19.30
C PRO A 80 -1.51 18.81 -19.07
N ALA A 81 -1.20 19.67 -20.04
CA ALA A 81 -1.44 21.12 -19.96
C ALA A 81 -2.79 21.55 -20.55
N ASP A 82 -3.39 20.72 -21.40
CA ASP A 82 -4.59 21.02 -22.20
C ASP A 82 -5.89 20.47 -21.61
N ARG A 83 -5.81 19.70 -20.52
CA ARG A 83 -6.96 19.03 -19.91
C ARG A 83 -6.76 18.83 -18.41
N LEU A 84 -7.87 18.65 -17.71
CA LEU A 84 -7.86 18.28 -16.30
C LEU A 84 -7.45 16.82 -16.14
N LEU A 85 -6.50 16.57 -15.24
CA LEU A 85 -6.15 15.23 -14.76
C LEU A 85 -6.94 14.93 -13.49
N LEU A 86 -7.85 13.96 -13.57
CA LEU A 86 -8.61 13.43 -12.44
C LEU A 86 -8.06 12.04 -12.08
N LEU A 87 -7.74 11.82 -10.81
CA LEU A 87 -7.17 10.57 -10.31
C LEU A 87 -8.01 10.03 -9.16
N PRO A 88 -8.26 8.70 -9.11
CA PRO A 88 -8.98 8.11 -8.00
C PRO A 88 -8.13 8.11 -6.74
N TYR A 89 -8.78 8.25 -5.60
CA TYR A 89 -8.14 8.16 -4.29
C TYR A 89 -7.64 6.72 -4.03
N PRO A 90 -6.34 6.51 -3.70
CA PRO A 90 -5.79 5.17 -3.54
C PRO A 90 -6.12 4.46 -2.22
N GLY A 91 -6.73 5.10 -1.22
CA GLY A 91 -6.95 4.51 0.12
C GLY A 91 -5.73 4.67 1.05
N GLY A 92 -5.82 4.32 2.33
CA GLY A 92 -4.71 4.31 3.30
C GLY A 92 -4.64 5.55 4.20
N ARG A 93 -4.76 6.75 3.63
CA ARG A 93 -4.82 8.01 4.39
C ARG A 93 -6.26 8.33 4.81
N HIS A 94 -6.43 9.01 5.95
CA HIS A 94 -7.73 9.57 6.27
C HIS A 94 -8.07 10.71 5.29
N PRO A 95 -9.27 10.74 4.68
CA PRO A 95 -9.73 11.87 3.89
C PRO A 95 -9.72 13.17 4.71
N ARG A 96 -9.52 14.34 4.07
CA ARG A 96 -9.35 15.63 4.78
C ARG A 96 -10.49 15.93 5.76
N ILE A 97 -10.17 16.74 6.77
CA ILE A 97 -10.95 17.33 7.89
C ILE A 97 -12.46 17.56 7.68
N GLY A 98 -12.95 17.68 6.44
CA GLY A 98 -14.38 17.78 6.13
C GLY A 98 -15.12 16.43 6.06
N PHE A 99 -14.42 15.30 6.13
CA PHE A 99 -15.02 13.99 6.31
C PHE A 99 -15.29 13.80 7.82
N LEU A 100 -16.57 13.80 8.20
CA LEU A 100 -17.03 13.59 9.57
C LEU A 100 -16.74 12.16 10.05
N ASP A 101 -17.05 11.87 11.32
CA ASP A 101 -16.80 10.62 12.08
C ASP A 101 -17.27 9.29 11.43
N GLY A 102 -17.81 9.30 10.21
CA GLY A 102 -18.26 8.10 9.49
C GLY A 102 -17.24 7.48 8.52
N ALA A 103 -16.16 8.19 8.15
CA ALA A 103 -15.15 7.67 7.22
C ALA A 103 -13.99 7.00 7.96
N ILE A 104 -14.28 5.91 8.66
CA ILE A 104 -13.26 5.05 9.28
C ILE A 104 -12.65 4.16 8.20
N GLU A 105 -11.32 4.16 8.10
CA GLU A 105 -10.55 3.27 7.22
C GLU A 105 -11.10 3.16 5.77
N PRO A 106 -11.25 4.28 5.05
CA PRO A 106 -11.88 4.25 3.74
C PRO A 106 -11.01 3.52 2.71
N GLN A 107 -11.60 2.52 2.07
CA GLN A 107 -10.98 1.81 0.98
C GLN A 107 -11.16 2.55 -0.35
N ARG A 108 -10.21 2.34 -1.27
CA ARG A 108 -10.40 2.72 -2.68
C ARG A 108 -11.51 1.87 -3.30
N GLU A 109 -12.17 2.43 -4.32
CA GLU A 109 -13.23 1.75 -5.10
C GLU A 109 -14.49 1.38 -4.31
N THR A 110 -14.62 1.80 -3.04
CA THR A 110 -15.83 1.55 -2.24
C THR A 110 -16.67 2.80 -2.10
N LYS A 111 -17.93 2.69 -2.51
CA LYS A 111 -19.02 3.53 -2.04
C LYS A 111 -19.99 2.54 -1.38
N LEU A 112 -20.09 2.57 -0.06
CA LEU A 112 -21.08 1.76 0.67
C LEU A 112 -22.50 2.14 0.22
#